data_AF-T0GA49-F1
#
_entry.id   AF-T0GA49-F1
#
_cell.length_a   1.000
_cell.length_b   1.000
_cell.length_c   1.000
_cell.angle_alpha   90.00
_cell.angle_beta   90.00
_cell.angle_gamma   90.00
#
_symmetry.space_group_name_H-M   'P 1'
#
loop_
_entity.id
_entity.type
_entity.pdbx_description
1 polymer ?
#
loop_
_entity_poly.entity_id
_entity_poly.type
_entity_poly.pdbx_seq_one_letter_code
_entity_poly.pdbx_strand_id
1 'polypeptide(L)'
;MKKLFATILLLAIVPTIGVYAFSDLEKLLIAEATTPELKKIAKDYFLRKAQDQKELAEKYKTLSNLNRGGKSTSEDADRKKYKQLSEQVAQEAEKYKAQADKL
;
A
#
# COMPACT_ATOMS: atom_id res chain seq x y z
N MET A 1 9.19 29.61 26.23
CA MET A 1 7.97 28.89 25.83
C MET A 1 7.56 29.03 24.35
N LYS A 2 8.25 29.82 23.50
CA LYS A 2 7.90 29.94 22.06
C LYS A 2 8.39 28.78 21.17
N LYS A 3 9.31 27.93 21.68
CA LYS A 3 9.92 26.82 20.93
C LYS A 3 9.15 25.48 21.05
N LEU A 4 8.27 25.34 22.04
CA LEU A 4 7.48 24.11 22.26
C LEU A 4 6.26 24.03 21.30
N PHE A 5 5.67 25.18 20.95
CA PHE A 5 4.55 25.22 20.02
C PHE A 5 4.92 24.78 18.59
N ALA A 6 6.16 25.04 18.15
CA ALA A 6 6.65 24.60 16.85
C ALA A 6 6.81 23.07 16.77
N THR A 7 7.14 22.41 17.88
CA THR A 7 7.33 20.96 17.93
C THR A 7 6.01 20.20 17.90
N ILE A 8 4.95 20.75 18.52
CA ILE A 8 3.62 20.15 18.54
C ILE A 8 2.94 20.26 17.16
N LEU A 9 3.17 21.37 16.44
CA LEU A 9 2.62 21.56 15.09
C LEU A 9 3.26 20.61 14.07
N LEU A 10 4.54 20.24 14.24
CA LEU A 10 5.23 19.30 13.35
C LEU A 10 4.74 17.84 13.54
N LEU A 11 4.30 17.49 14.76
CA LEU A 11 3.71 16.18 15.07
C LEU A 11 2.27 16.01 14.54
N ALA A 12 1.57 17.12 14.26
CA ALA A 12 0.23 17.11 13.67
C ALA A 12 0.22 16.83 12.15
N ILE A 13 1.39 16.84 11.49
CA ILE A 13 1.57 16.54 10.07
C ILE A 13 2.19 15.15 9.87
N VAL A 14 2.15 14.27 10.88
CA VAL A 14 2.26 12.85 10.58
C VAL A 14 0.95 12.51 9.87
N PRO A 15 0.96 12.19 8.57
CA PRO A 15 -0.28 11.77 7.94
C PRO A 15 -0.66 10.49 8.68
N THR A 16 -1.80 10.53 9.38
CA THR A 16 -2.53 9.34 9.76
C THR A 16 -3.01 8.71 8.46
N ILE A 17 -2.09 8.16 7.67
CA ILE A 17 -2.40 7.21 6.62
C ILE A 17 -2.83 5.98 7.41
N GLY A 18 -4.10 6.01 7.85
CA GLY A 18 -4.80 4.79 8.19
C GLY A 18 -4.80 3.98 6.92
N VAL A 19 -3.78 3.14 6.73
CA VAL A 19 -3.70 2.17 5.66
C VAL A 19 -4.77 1.14 6.01
N TYR A 20 -6.03 1.47 5.73
CA TYR A 20 -7.09 0.49 5.76
C TYR A 20 -6.71 -0.57 4.74
N ALA A 21 -6.40 -1.76 5.24
CA ALA A 21 -5.95 -2.88 4.42
C ALA A 21 -6.96 -3.26 3.32
N PHE A 22 -8.24 -2.93 3.56
CA PHE A 22 -9.37 -3.17 2.66
C PHE A 22 -10.28 -1.95 2.67
N SER A 23 -10.76 -1.59 1.48
CA SER A 23 -11.86 -0.65 1.28
C SER A 23 -13.17 -1.17 1.89
N ASP A 24 -14.14 -0.29 2.11
CA ASP A 24 -15.42 -0.70 2.69
C ASP A 24 -16.21 -1.64 1.78
N LEU A 25 -16.05 -1.51 0.45
CA LEU A 25 -16.61 -2.46 -0.52
C LEU A 25 -15.99 -3.85 -0.39
N GLU A 26 -14.68 -3.93 -0.17
CA GLU A 26 -13.99 -5.21 0.02
C GLU A 26 -14.39 -5.87 1.34
N LYS A 27 -14.61 -5.08 2.40
CA LYS A 27 -15.15 -5.60 3.67
C LYS A 27 -16.57 -6.16 3.49
N LEU A 28 -17.40 -5.46 2.72
CA LEU A 28 -18.76 -5.91 2.40
C LEU A 28 -18.72 -7.20 1.56
N LEU A 29 -17.85 -7.27 0.56
CA LEU A 29 -17.64 -8.48 -0.25
C LEU A 29 -17.25 -9.69 0.62
N ILE A 30 -16.38 -9.50 1.62
CA ILE A 30 -16.02 -10.57 2.58
C ILE A 30 -17.24 -10.98 3.42
N ALA A 31 -18.01 -10.02 3.92
CA ALA A 31 -19.16 -10.27 4.78
C ALA A 31 -20.29 -11.00 4.05
N GLU A 32 -20.52 -10.67 2.77
CA GLU A 32 -21.57 -11.24 1.94
C GLU A 32 -21.20 -12.58 1.29
N ALA A 33 -19.90 -12.94 1.28
CA ALA A 33 -19.39 -14.22 0.77
C ALA A 33 -19.74 -15.40 1.71
N THR A 34 -21.03 -15.68 1.85
CA THR A 34 -21.59 -16.68 2.78
C THR A 34 -21.72 -18.06 2.16
N THR A 35 -21.82 -18.17 0.83
CA THR A 35 -21.90 -19.45 0.10
C THR A 35 -20.55 -19.85 -0.51
N PRO A 36 -20.30 -21.15 -0.77
CA PRO A 36 -19.04 -21.59 -1.39
C PRO A 36 -18.74 -20.93 -2.74
N GLU A 37 -19.76 -20.67 -3.54
CA GLU A 37 -19.64 -19.99 -4.83
C GLU A 37 -19.22 -18.53 -4.66
N LEU A 38 -19.87 -17.81 -3.73
CA LEU A 38 -19.52 -16.41 -3.43
C LEU A 38 -18.13 -16.29 -2.81
N LYS A 39 -17.74 -17.25 -1.95
CA LYS A 39 -16.36 -17.32 -1.41
C LYS A 39 -15.34 -17.51 -2.51
N LYS A 40 -15.61 -18.37 -3.51
CA LYS A 40 -14.74 -18.53 -4.66
C LYS A 40 -14.60 -17.23 -5.46
N ILE A 41 -15.70 -16.51 -5.69
CA ILE A 41 -15.68 -15.21 -6.38
C ILE A 41 -14.86 -14.18 -5.59
N ALA A 42 -15.10 -14.07 -4.28
CA ALA A 42 -14.34 -13.16 -3.41
C ALA A 42 -12.85 -13.54 -3.36
N LYS A 43 -12.53 -14.84 -3.30
CA LYS A 43 -11.16 -15.36 -3.36
C LYS A 43 -10.47 -14.97 -4.66
N ASP A 44 -11.12 -15.20 -5.81
CA ASP A 44 -10.57 -14.84 -7.12
C ASP A 44 -10.34 -13.33 -7.24
N TYR A 45 -11.25 -12.51 -6.69
CA TYR A 45 -11.07 -11.06 -6.60
C TYR A 45 -9.81 -10.70 -5.80
N PHE A 46 -9.66 -11.23 -4.59
CA PHE A 46 -8.52 -10.91 -3.73
C PHE A 46 -7.19 -11.43 -4.27
N LEU A 47 -7.19 -12.59 -4.96
CA LEU A 47 -5.99 -13.09 -5.66
C LEU A 47 -5.58 -12.16 -6.80
N ARG A 48 -6.53 -11.71 -7.63
CA ARG A 48 -6.25 -10.75 -8.71
C ARG A 48 -5.72 -9.44 -8.13
N LYS A 49 -6.35 -8.94 -7.07
CA LYS A 49 -5.93 -7.70 -6.40
C LYS A 49 -4.53 -7.82 -5.82
N ALA A 50 -4.20 -8.96 -5.20
CA ALA A 50 -2.84 -9.23 -4.71
C ALA A 50 -1.82 -9.22 -5.84
N GLN A 51 -2.15 -9.80 -7.00
CA GLN A 51 -1.28 -9.79 -8.17
C GLN A 51 -1.09 -8.37 -8.72
N ASP A 52 -2.16 -7.59 -8.88
CA ASP A 52 -2.09 -6.21 -9.35
C ASP A 52 -1.17 -5.35 -8.46
N GLN A 53 -1.30 -5.50 -7.14
CA GLN A 53 -0.43 -4.80 -6.19
C GLN A 53 1.02 -5.29 -6.28
N LYS A 54 1.26 -6.59 -6.44
CA LYS A 54 2.61 -7.11 -6.65
C LYS A 54 3.26 -6.51 -7.91
N GLU A 55 2.52 -6.43 -9.01
CA GLU A 55 3.00 -5.80 -10.24
C GLU A 55 3.27 -4.31 -10.06
N LEU A 56 2.41 -3.60 -9.31
CA LEU A 56 2.61 -2.19 -9.00
C LEU A 56 3.85 -1.97 -8.10
N ALA A 57 4.08 -2.84 -7.11
CA ALA A 57 5.26 -2.79 -6.25
C ALA A 57 6.56 -2.95 -7.07
N GLU A 58 6.58 -3.87 -8.04
CA GLU A 58 7.72 -4.05 -8.95
C GLU A 58 7.93 -2.85 -9.87
N LYS A 59 6.85 -2.20 -10.33
CA LYS A 59 6.94 -0.93 -11.08
C LYS A 59 7.60 0.17 -10.23
N TYR A 60 7.16 0.35 -8.98
CA TYR A 60 7.76 1.34 -8.08
C TYR A 60 9.22 1.01 -7.72
N LYS A 61 9.54 -0.28 -7.54
CA LYS A 61 10.92 -0.72 -7.34
C LYS A 61 11.80 -0.36 -8.54
N THR A 62 11.31 -0.60 -9.75
CA THR A 62 12.00 -0.23 -11.00
C THR A 62 12.23 1.28 -11.08
N LEU A 63 11.21 2.08 -10.75
CA LEU A 63 11.33 3.55 -10.71
C LEU A 63 12.34 4.02 -9.64
N SER A 64 12.40 3.36 -8.48
CA SER A 64 13.39 3.66 -7.45
C SER A 64 14.83 3.33 -7.88
N ASN A 65 14.99 2.32 -8.74
CA ASN A 65 16.31 1.90 -9.20
C ASN A 65 16.76 2.65 -10.47
N LEU A 66 15.87 3.40 -11.11
CA LEU A 66 16.18 4.18 -12.30
C LEU A 66 17.22 5.26 -11.95
N ASN A 67 18.46 5.05 -12.39
CA ASN A 67 19.53 6.02 -12.19
C ASN A 67 19.51 7.04 -13.34
N ARG A 68 19.05 8.28 -13.08
CA ARG A 68 18.97 9.34 -14.09
C ARG A 68 20.25 10.17 -14.23
N GLY A 69 21.33 9.79 -13.53
CA GLY A 69 22.66 10.38 -13.70
C GLY A 69 22.84 11.77 -13.10
N GLY A 70 21.83 12.33 -12.42
CA GLY A 70 21.90 13.62 -11.75
C GLY A 70 22.18 13.48 -10.26
N LYS A 71 23.25 14.11 -9.76
CA LYS A 71 23.49 14.24 -8.30
C LYS A 71 22.61 15.35 -7.70
N SER A 72 21.30 15.26 -7.89
CA SER A 72 20.31 16.22 -7.40
C SER A 72 19.61 15.67 -6.16
N THR A 73 19.46 16.49 -5.12
CA THR A 73 18.70 16.18 -3.90
C THR A 73 17.25 15.77 -4.18
N SER A 74 16.67 16.22 -5.30
CA SER A 74 15.33 15.82 -5.74
C SER A 74 15.29 14.37 -6.21
N GLU A 75 16.34 13.88 -6.88
CA GLU A 75 16.38 12.48 -7.36
C GLU A 75 16.50 11.50 -6.19
N ASP A 76 17.23 11.86 -5.14
CA ASP A 76 17.33 11.05 -3.91
C ASP A 76 16.00 11.01 -3.15
N ALA A 77 15.27 12.12 -3.10
CA ALA A 77 13.94 12.18 -2.50
C ALA A 77 12.93 11.31 -3.26
N ASP A 78 12.93 11.38 -4.59
CA ASP A 78 12.07 10.55 -5.45
C ASP A 78 12.42 9.07 -5.33
N ARG A 79 13.72 8.72 -5.32
CA ARG A 79 14.19 7.35 -5.08
C ARG A 79 13.66 6.80 -3.77
N LYS A 80 13.77 7.58 -2.69
CA LYS A 80 13.27 7.19 -1.36
C LYS A 80 11.75 7.03 -1.37
N LYS A 81 11.02 7.95 -2.01
CA LYS A 81 9.57 7.88 -2.16
C LYS A 81 9.12 6.62 -2.89
N TYR A 82 9.70 6.32 -4.05
CA TYR A 82 9.34 5.11 -4.81
C TYR A 82 9.73 3.83 -4.09
N LYS A 83 10.84 3.82 -3.35
CA LYS A 83 11.20 2.70 -2.49
C LYS A 83 10.14 2.46 -1.41
N GLN A 84 9.71 3.52 -0.71
CA GLN A 84 8.66 3.42 0.30
C GLN A 84 7.33 2.95 -0.29
N LEU A 85 6.93 3.47 -1.46
CA LEU A 85 5.72 3.02 -2.16
C LEU A 85 5.81 1.55 -2.57
N SER A 86 6.96 1.09 -3.07
CA SER A 86 7.18 -0.31 -3.40
C SER A 86 7.00 -1.23 -2.18
N GLU A 87 7.60 -0.85 -1.05
CA GLU A 87 7.48 -1.60 0.21
C GLU A 87 6.04 -1.62 0.73
N GLN A 88 5.34 -0.48 0.72
CA GLN A 88 3.95 -0.38 1.17
C GLN A 88 3.01 -1.24 0.31
N VAL A 89 3.13 -1.13 -1.01
CA VAL A 89 2.28 -1.87 -1.94
C VAL A 89 2.58 -3.38 -1.89
N ALA A 90 3.84 -3.77 -1.67
CA ALA A 90 4.18 -5.17 -1.44
C ALA A 90 3.52 -5.72 -0.15
N GLN A 91 3.47 -4.92 0.92
CA GLN A 91 2.75 -5.30 2.14
C GLN A 91 1.24 -5.41 1.91
N GLU A 92 0.64 -4.54 1.09
CA GLU A 92 -0.77 -4.64 0.69
C GLU A 92 -1.05 -5.92 -0.11
N ALA A 93 -0.18 -6.26 -1.07
CA ALA A 93 -0.29 -7.50 -1.83
C ALA A 93 -0.34 -8.75 -0.93
N GLU A 94 0.52 -8.81 0.09
CA GLU A 94 0.52 -9.91 1.06
C GLU A 94 -0.76 -9.95 1.91
N LYS A 95 -1.32 -8.80 2.29
CA LYS A 95 -2.60 -8.74 3.01
C LYS A 95 -3.76 -9.25 2.15
N TYR A 96 -3.79 -8.87 0.88
CA TYR A 96 -4.79 -9.35 -0.08
C TYR A 96 -4.69 -10.86 -0.30
N LYS A 97 -3.47 -11.37 -0.47
CA LYS A 97 -3.22 -12.80 -0.59
C LYS A 97 -3.64 -13.57 0.67
N ALA A 98 -3.27 -13.08 1.85
CA ALA A 98 -3.65 -13.69 3.11
C ALA A 98 -5.18 -13.71 3.33
N GLN A 99 -5.91 -12.74 2.79
CA GLN A 99 -7.37 -12.75 2.81
C GLN A 99 -7.95 -13.78 1.84
N ALA A 100 -7.40 -13.90 0.64
CA ALA A 100 -7.80 -14.93 -0.32
C ALA A 100 -7.57 -16.36 0.24
N ASP A 101 -6.48 -16.58 0.96
CA ASP A 101 -6.16 -17.88 1.56
C ASP A 101 -7.13 -18.28 2.69
N LYS A 102 -7.83 -17.31 3.29
CA LYS A 102 -8.85 -17.54 4.33
C LYS A 102 -10.25 -17.85 3.78
N LEU A 103 -10.51 -17.53 2.51
CA LEU A 103 -11.79 -17.73 1.82
C LEU A 103 -11.85 -19.10 1.14
#